data_AF-A0A2V6FTN3-F1
#
_entry.id   AF-A0A2V6FTN3-F1
#
_cell.length_a   1.000
_cell.length_b   1.000
_cell.length_c   1.000
_cell.angle_alpha   90.00
_cell.angle_beta   90.00
_cell.angle_gamma   90.00
#
_symmetry.space_group_name_H-M   'P 1'
#
loop_
_entity.id
_entity.type
_entity.pdbx_description
1 polymer ?
#
loop_
_entity_poly.entity_id
_entity_poly.type
_entity_poly.pdbx_seq_one_letter_code
_entity_poly.pdbx_strand_id
1 'polypeptide(L)' 'MELNQKMYRPLVSEYSPYYQEYVARVTEDDILPALRSQIDALDLLLDHVIPEHETFRYAEDKWSI' A
#
# COMPACT_ATOMS: atom_id res chain seq x y z
N MET A 1 -8.29 13.33 21.42
CA MET A 1 -8.88 14.07 20.29
C MET A 1 -8.35 13.41 19.03
N GLU A 2 -9.07 12.44 18.48
CA GLU A 2 -8.65 11.83 17.21
C GLU A 2 -8.80 12.88 16.12
N LEU A 3 -7.70 13.27 15.49
CA LEU A 3 -7.75 14.04 14.27
C LEU A 3 -8.33 13.11 13.20
N ASN A 4 -9.57 13.40 12.80
CA ASN A 4 -10.20 12.81 11.63
C ASN A 4 -9.49 13.38 10.39
N GLN A 5 -8.23 12.99 10.17
CA GLN A 5 -7.51 13.35 8.95
C GLN A 5 -8.15 12.57 7.81
N LYS A 6 -8.82 13.27 6.90
CA LYS A 6 -9.18 12.71 5.61
C LYS A 6 -8.02 12.95 4.65
N MET A 7 -7.58 11.90 3.97
CA MET A 7 -6.52 12.02 2.97
C MET A 7 -7.14 11.83 1.59
N TYR A 8 -7.43 12.96 0.96
CA TYR A 8 -8.04 13.01 -0.37
C TYR A 8 -7.02 12.73 -1.47
N ARG A 9 -7.55 12.33 -2.63
CA ARG A 9 -6.77 12.20 -3.87
C ARG A 9 -6.03 13.52 -4.17
N PRO A 10 -4.74 13.47 -4.53
CA PRO A 10 -3.98 14.67 -4.85
C PRO A 10 -4.51 15.35 -6.11
N LEU A 11 -4.28 16.66 -6.20
CA LEU A 11 -4.52 17.44 -7.41
C LEU A 11 -3.53 17.04 -8.50
N VAL A 12 -3.92 17.19 -9.76
CA VAL A 12 -3.08 16.89 -10.93
C VAL A 12 -1.74 17.66 -10.94
N SER A 13 -1.66 18.78 -10.23
CA SER A 13 -0.44 19.59 -10.07
C SER A 13 0.51 19.11 -8.98
N GLU A 14 0.10 18.16 -8.14
CA GLU A 14 0.87 17.67 -6.99
C GLU A 14 1.68 16.41 -7.32
N TYR A 15 1.53 15.86 -8.53
CA TYR A 15 2.28 14.70 -9.01
C TYR A 15 2.70 14.85 -10.47
N SER A 16 3.74 14.11 -10.86
CA SER A 16 4.15 14.02 -12.27
C SER A 16 3.03 13.39 -13.11
N PRO A 17 2.73 13.90 -14.32
CA PRO A 17 1.71 13.33 -15.21
C PRO A 17 1.85 11.83 -15.46
N TYR A 18 3.07 11.29 -15.36
CA TYR A 18 3.35 9.86 -15.42
C TYR A 18 2.49 9.04 -14.43
N TYR A 19 2.16 9.59 -13.26
CA TYR A 19 1.39 8.91 -12.22
C TYR A 19 -0.12 9.02 -12.37
N GLN A 20 -0.63 9.80 -13.34
CA GLN A 20 -2.06 10.05 -13.53
C GLN A 20 -2.88 8.76 -13.62
N GLU A 21 -2.39 7.76 -14.36
CA GLU A 21 -3.11 6.50 -14.52
C GLU A 21 -3.20 5.70 -13.22
N TYR A 22 -2.19 5.78 -12.36
CA TYR A 22 -2.19 5.10 -11.07
C TYR A 22 -3.13 5.80 -10.08
N VAL A 23 -3.09 7.14 -10.05
CA VAL A 23 -3.97 7.96 -9.20
C VAL A 23 -5.44 7.76 -9.60
N ALA A 24 -5.72 7.57 -10.90
CA ALA A 24 -7.06 7.30 -11.41
C ALA A 24 -7.60 5.90 -11.08
N ARG A 25 -6.74 4.93 -10.74
CA ARG A 25 -7.15 3.56 -10.38
C ARG A 25 -7.61 3.42 -8.93
N VAL A 26 -7.24 4.36 -8.07
CA VAL A 26 -7.73 4.40 -6.68
C VAL A 26 -9.16 4.87 -6.72
N THR A 27 -10.11 4.02 -6.34
CA THR A 27 -11.55 4.33 -6.39
C THR A 27 -12.03 5.10 -5.16
N GLU A 28 -11.29 5.01 -4.07
CA GLU A 28 -11.61 5.63 -2.80
C GLU A 28 -11.29 7.12 -2.80
N ASP A 29 -12.21 7.91 -2.26
CA ASP A 29 -12.01 9.35 -2.11
C ASP A 29 -11.29 9.71 -0.80
N ASP A 30 -11.42 8.88 0.24
CA ASP A 30 -10.60 8.94 1.46
C ASP A 30 -9.84 7.62 1.57
N ILE A 31 -8.50 7.70 1.47
CA ILE A 31 -7.67 6.50 1.34
C ILE A 31 -7.36 5.87 2.71
N LEU A 32 -7.49 6.60 3.81
CA LEU A 32 -7.11 6.08 5.13
C LEU A 32 -7.92 4.86 5.57
N PRO A 33 -9.26 4.81 5.42
CA PRO A 33 -10.03 3.61 5.72
C PRO A 33 -9.57 2.39 4.91
N ALA A 34 -9.27 2.58 3.62
CA ALA A 34 -8.81 1.51 2.74
C ALA A 34 -7.43 0.99 3.17
N LEU A 35 -6.47 1.88 3.46
CA LEU A 35 -5.15 1.49 3.96
C LEU A 35 -5.24 0.75 5.30
N ARG A 36 -6.14 1.17 6.19
CA ARG A 36 -6.36 0.46 7.47
C ARG A 36 -6.88 -0.95 7.25
N SER A 37 -7.84 -1.15 6.34
CA SER A 37 -8.35 -2.50 6.03
C SER A 37 -7.30 -3.43 5.39
N GLN A 38 -6.27 -2.87 4.74
CA GLN A 38 -5.20 -3.66 4.16
C GLN A 38 -4.27 -4.28 5.21
N ILE A 39 -4.21 -3.74 6.44
CA ILE A 39 -3.40 -4.31 7.53
C ILE A 39 -3.93 -5.71 7.86
N ASP A 40 -5.23 -5.84 8.08
CA ASP A 40 -5.85 -7.14 8.40
C ASP A 40 -5.65 -8.16 7.26
N ALA A 41 -5.74 -7.70 6.01
CA ALA A 41 -5.48 -8.54 4.84
C ALA A 41 -4.01 -8.96 4.70
N LEU A 42 -3.09 -8.06 5.07
CA LEU A 42 -1.66 -8.33 5.06
C LEU A 42 -1.29 -9.35 6.14
N ASP A 43 -1.83 -9.23 7.35
CA ASP A 43 -1.63 -10.20 8.43
C ASP A 43 -2.07 -11.60 7.99
N LEU A 44 -3.27 -11.71 7.41
CA LEU A 44 -3.75 -12.98 6.86
C LEU A 44 -2.83 -13.54 5.76
N LEU A 45 -2.24 -12.69 4.92
CA LEU A 45 -1.33 -13.12 3.87
C LEU A 45 0.01 -13.60 4.45
N LEU A 46 0.54 -12.88 5.44
CA LEU A 46 1.82 -13.19 6.08
C LEU A 46 1.75 -14.45 6.96
N ASP A 47 0.59 -14.76 7.55
CA ASP A 47 0.36 -16.00 8.32
C ASP A 47 0.59 -17.28 7.50
N HIS A 48 0.55 -17.20 6.16
CA HIS A 48 0.80 -18.34 5.27
C HIS A 48 2.26 -18.44 4.80
N VAL A 49 3.14 -17.51 5.21
CA VAL A 49 4.55 -17.52 4.86
C VAL A 49 5.27 -18.54 5.75
N ILE A 50 5.88 -19.55 5.12
CA ILE A 50 6.70 -20.53 5.83
C ILE A 50 8.08 -19.95 6.17
N PRO A 51 8.74 -20.41 7.25
CA PRO A 51 10.02 -19.83 7.72
C PRO A 51 11.11 -19.75 6.65
N GLU A 52 11.16 -20.72 5.73
CA GLU A 52 12.13 -20.75 4.65
C GLU A 52 11.97 -19.59 3.67
N HIS A 53 10.74 -19.05 3.54
CA HIS A 53 10.41 -17.97 2.61
C HIS A 53 10.59 -16.59 3.22
N GLU A 54 10.58 -16.46 4.56
CA GLU A 54 10.77 -15.18 5.26
C GLU A 54 12.09 -14.51 4.86
N THR A 55 13.16 -15.29 4.71
CA THR A 55 14.51 -14.76 4.44
C THR A 55 14.97 -14.97 2.99
N PHE A 56 14.14 -15.59 2.15
CA PHE A 56 14.49 -15.91 0.78
C PHE A 56 14.64 -14.64 -0.08
N ARG A 57 15.74 -14.55 -0.83
CA ARG A 57 15.99 -13.49 -1.82
C ARG A 57 16.25 -14.14 -3.17
N TYR A 58 15.46 -13.79 -4.18
CA TYR A 58 15.55 -14.41 -5.50
C TYR A 58 16.77 -13.95 -6.33
N ALA A 59 17.43 -12.87 -5.93
CA ALA A 59 18.71 -12.44 -6.49
C ALA A 59 19.49 -11.60 -5.47
N GLU A 60 20.78 -11.43 -5.73
CA GLU A 60 21.62 -10.45 -5.05
C GLU A 60 20.96 -9.06 -5.18
N ASP A 61 20.93 -8.29 -4.09
CA ASP A 61 20.28 -6.97 -3.98
C ASP A 61 18.73 -6.95 -3.98
N LYS A 62 18.06 -8.10 -3.87
CA LYS A 62 16.61 -8.15 -3.72
C LYS A 62 16.19 -8.25 -2.26
N TRP A 63 15.05 -7.64 -1.95
CA TRP A 63 14.43 -7.78 -0.64
C TRP A 63 13.91 -9.20 -0.45
N SER A 64 13.96 -9.65 0.81
CA SER A 64 13.13 -10.75 1.28
C SER A 64 11.78 -10.17 1.71
N ILE A 65 10.87 -11.06 2.12
CA ILE A 65 9.69 -10.66 2.88
C ILE A 65 10.15 -9.98 4.18
#